data_AF-D0ND87-F1
#
_entry.id   AF-D0ND87-F1
#
_cell.length_a   1.000
_cell.length_b   1.000
_cell.length_c   1.000
_cell.angle_alpha   90.00
_cell.angle_beta   90.00
_cell.angle_gamma   90.00
#
_symmetry.space_group_name_H-M   'P 1'
#
loop_
_entity.id
_entity.type
_entity.pdbx_description
1 polymer ?
#
loop_
_entity_poly.entity_id
_entity_poly.type
_entity_poly.pdbx_seq_one_letter_code
_entity_poly.pdbx_strand_id
1 'polypeptide(L)'
;MTMWGGSTGVEDRWQFANGVTFVGGRVTEFGNVVASGLDVGMTYLAPFGGSERELRMRKEHHVKMNMLAQLLLATGLRCEVLERNKMQAMLWRKLIVNAAINPLASLLDAPNKASSGSVASSEGSRHCVQMVVQEALAVAKSEQIPVNCSQSELVDDILEVARNTGNNVCSMLADLRRGSKTEIDAITGRIVAGGKRHGVPTPTNGLLLSLIKALEEDGTRRIE
;
A
#
# COMPACT_ATOMS: atom_id res chain seq x y z
N MET A 1 4.85 -1.01 -21.21
CA MET A 1 3.67 -1.66 -21.80
C MET A 1 4.08 -3.07 -22.16
N THR A 2 3.96 -3.99 -21.22
CA THR A 2 4.29 -5.41 -21.45
C THR A 2 2.98 -6.12 -21.65
N MET A 3 2.67 -6.44 -22.91
CA MET A 3 1.53 -7.27 -23.27
C MET A 3 1.83 -8.70 -22.83
N TRP A 4 1.01 -9.23 -21.91
CA TRP A 4 0.91 -10.66 -21.69
C TRP A 4 -0.30 -11.16 -22.47
N GLY A 5 -0.04 -11.62 -23.69
CA GLY A 5 -0.98 -12.36 -24.51
C GLY A 5 -0.56 -13.83 -24.53
N GLY A 6 -1.46 -14.70 -24.04
CA GLY A 6 -1.40 -16.14 -24.30
C GLY A 6 -1.10 -17.01 -23.08
N SER A 7 -2.12 -17.32 -22.28
CA SER A 7 -2.15 -18.55 -21.48
C SER A 7 -3.61 -18.96 -21.19
N THR A 8 -3.84 -20.26 -21.22
CA THR A 8 -5.13 -20.92 -21.45
C THR A 8 -5.90 -21.23 -20.15
N GLY A 9 -7.14 -20.75 -20.05
CA GLY A 9 -8.28 -21.39 -19.34
C GLY A 9 -8.31 -21.48 -17.81
N VAL A 10 -7.18 -21.40 -17.10
CA VAL A 10 -7.11 -21.47 -15.63
C VAL A 10 -6.97 -20.09 -14.99
N GLU A 11 -6.25 -19.16 -15.64
CA GLU A 11 -6.05 -17.80 -15.14
C GLU A 11 -7.36 -17.01 -15.04
N ASP A 12 -8.30 -17.23 -15.97
CA ASP A 12 -9.62 -16.57 -15.96
C ASP A 12 -10.52 -17.02 -14.79
N ARG A 13 -10.25 -18.19 -14.17
CA ARG A 13 -11.11 -18.70 -13.08
C ARG A 13 -10.94 -17.94 -11.76
N TRP A 14 -9.81 -17.26 -11.58
CA TRP A 14 -9.49 -16.48 -10.37
C TRP A 14 -9.65 -14.97 -10.58
N GLN A 15 -9.93 -14.52 -11.81
CA GLN A 15 -10.25 -13.12 -12.15
C GLN A 15 -11.66 -12.71 -11.72
N PHE A 16 -12.07 -13.07 -10.51
CA PHE A 16 -13.35 -12.65 -9.93
C PHE A 16 -13.18 -11.80 -8.65
N ALA A 17 -12.02 -11.87 -8.00
CA ALA A 17 -11.74 -11.12 -6.78
C ALA A 17 -10.34 -10.49 -6.79
N ASN A 18 -10.23 -9.30 -6.22
CA ASN A 18 -8.98 -8.74 -5.70
C ASN A 18 -9.04 -8.76 -4.17
N GLY A 19 -7.89 -8.92 -3.51
CA GLY A 19 -7.83 -8.98 -2.06
C GLY A 19 -6.72 -8.11 -1.47
N VAL A 20 -6.95 -7.63 -0.25
CA VAL A 20 -5.92 -7.03 0.60
C VAL A 20 -6.01 -7.63 1.99
N THR A 21 -4.86 -7.96 2.58
CA THR A 21 -4.79 -8.43 3.95
C THR A 21 -3.99 -7.48 4.83
N PHE A 22 -4.43 -7.36 6.07
CA PHE A 22 -3.73 -6.66 7.15
C PHE A 22 -3.12 -7.65 8.16
N VAL A 23 -3.13 -8.94 7.85
CA VAL A 23 -2.34 -9.96 8.55
C VAL A 23 -0.91 -9.89 8.04
N GLY A 24 0.06 -9.78 8.94
CA GLY A 24 1.48 -9.81 8.61
C GLY A 24 2.01 -11.24 8.57
N GLY A 25 2.96 -11.50 7.68
CA GLY A 25 3.69 -12.76 7.62
C GLY A 25 5.15 -12.48 7.29
N ARG A 26 6.07 -13.01 8.10
CA ARG A 26 7.51 -12.91 7.86
C ARG A 26 8.11 -14.31 7.85
N VAL A 27 8.67 -14.70 6.71
CA VAL A 27 9.50 -15.90 6.61
C VAL A 27 10.80 -15.64 7.40
N THR A 28 11.07 -16.46 8.40
CA THR A 28 12.32 -16.36 9.18
C THR A 28 13.41 -17.26 8.62
N GLU A 29 13.02 -18.43 8.13
CA GLU A 29 13.88 -19.39 7.43
C GLU A 29 13.00 -20.35 6.60
N PHE A 30 13.61 -21.25 5.83
CA PHE A 30 12.87 -22.18 4.99
C PHE A 30 11.89 -23.02 5.82
N GLY A 31 10.61 -22.95 5.49
CA GLY A 31 9.54 -23.67 6.20
C GLY A 31 9.00 -22.99 7.47
N ASN A 32 9.61 -21.89 7.92
CA ASN A 32 9.21 -21.19 9.15
C ASN A 32 8.72 -19.77 8.88
N VAL A 33 7.50 -19.48 9.35
CA VAL A 33 6.82 -18.19 9.18
C VAL A 33 6.32 -17.70 10.53
N VAL A 34 6.62 -16.44 10.84
CA VAL A 34 6.00 -15.71 11.95
C VAL A 34 4.83 -14.92 11.39
N ALA A 35 3.61 -15.26 11.81
CA ALA A 35 2.42 -14.48 11.51
C ALA A 35 2.17 -13.45 12.61
N SER A 36 1.67 -12.27 12.24
CA SER A 36 1.30 -11.20 13.15
C SER A 36 -0.08 -10.65 12.82
N GLY A 37 -0.81 -10.19 13.83
CA GLY A 37 -2.15 -9.64 13.66
C GLY A 37 -3.18 -10.66 13.20
N LEU A 38 -3.06 -11.94 13.57
CA LEU A 38 -4.09 -12.96 13.28
C LEU A 38 -5.39 -12.68 14.06
N ASP A 39 -5.27 -12.10 15.25
CA ASP A 39 -6.33 -11.77 16.20
C ASP A 39 -7.04 -10.45 15.89
N VAL A 40 -6.37 -9.49 15.26
CA VAL A 40 -6.89 -8.13 14.92
C VAL A 40 -6.90 -7.81 13.41
N GLY A 41 -6.14 -8.54 12.60
CA GLY A 41 -6.06 -8.35 11.16
C GLY A 41 -7.35 -8.77 10.44
N MET A 42 -7.64 -8.06 9.36
CA MET A 42 -8.77 -8.32 8.47
C MET A 42 -8.24 -8.54 7.05
N THR A 43 -8.88 -9.46 6.34
CA THR A 43 -8.73 -9.60 4.89
C THR A 43 -9.97 -9.04 4.23
N TYR A 44 -9.80 -8.31 3.14
CA TYR A 44 -10.91 -7.78 2.37
C TYR A 44 -10.82 -8.31 0.95
N LEU A 45 -11.97 -8.71 0.41
CA LEU A 45 -12.13 -9.08 -1.00
C LEU A 45 -13.01 -8.05 -1.70
N ALA A 46 -12.79 -7.82 -2.99
CA ALA A 46 -13.67 -6.99 -3.81
C ALA A 46 -13.66 -7.49 -5.27
N PRO A 47 -14.69 -7.15 -6.08
CA PRO A 47 -14.74 -7.58 -7.47
C PRO A 47 -13.47 -7.23 -8.28
N PHE A 48 -12.98 -8.18 -9.07
CA PHE A 48 -11.97 -7.94 -10.12
C PHE A 48 -12.54 -7.00 -11.23
N GLY A 49 -11.70 -6.27 -12.00
CA GLY A 49 -11.89 -4.93 -12.62
C GLY A 49 -13.08 -4.56 -13.56
N GLY A 50 -13.76 -3.41 -13.40
CA GLY A 50 -15.12 -3.11 -13.92
C GLY A 50 -15.44 -2.97 -15.42
N SER A 51 -15.39 -4.05 -16.22
CA SER A 51 -15.93 -4.06 -17.61
C SER A 51 -17.40 -4.49 -17.71
N GLU A 52 -18.09 -4.20 -18.83
CA GLU A 52 -19.49 -4.62 -19.07
C GLU A 52 -19.70 -6.15 -19.04
N ARG A 53 -18.67 -6.92 -19.42
CA ARG A 53 -18.69 -8.39 -19.36
C ARG A 53 -18.82 -8.89 -17.92
N GLU A 54 -18.30 -8.13 -16.95
CA GLU A 54 -18.41 -8.46 -15.54
C GLU A 54 -19.79 -8.18 -14.96
N LEU A 55 -20.55 -7.20 -15.49
CA LEU A 55 -21.92 -6.94 -15.04
C LEU A 55 -22.79 -8.21 -15.13
N ARG A 56 -22.62 -8.99 -16.20
CA ARG A 56 -23.34 -10.26 -16.40
C ARG A 56 -22.91 -11.36 -15.42
N MET A 57 -21.66 -11.36 -14.96
CA MET A 57 -21.12 -12.36 -14.02
C MET A 57 -21.12 -11.91 -12.56
N ARG A 58 -21.60 -10.68 -12.25
CA ARG A 58 -21.61 -10.10 -10.89
C ARG A 58 -22.21 -11.03 -9.84
N LYS A 59 -23.33 -11.68 -10.14
CA LYS A 59 -24.00 -12.57 -9.18
C LYS A 59 -23.16 -13.82 -8.89
N GLU A 60 -22.59 -14.44 -9.91
CA GLU A 60 -21.71 -15.61 -9.76
C GLU A 60 -20.42 -15.25 -9.02
N HIS A 61 -19.79 -14.13 -9.39
CA HIS A 61 -18.57 -13.63 -8.73
C HIS A 61 -18.83 -13.31 -7.26
N HIS A 62 -19.97 -12.70 -6.94
CA HIS A 62 -20.35 -12.42 -5.56
C HIS A 62 -20.52 -13.69 -4.73
N VAL A 63 -21.17 -14.73 -5.27
CA VAL A 63 -21.28 -16.05 -4.61
C VAL A 63 -19.89 -16.65 -4.37
N LYS A 64 -19.02 -16.66 -5.39
CA LYS A 64 -17.65 -17.18 -5.25
C LYS A 64 -16.82 -16.42 -4.22
N MET A 65 -16.92 -15.08 -4.17
CA MET A 65 -16.24 -14.27 -3.16
C MET A 65 -16.73 -14.57 -1.75
N ASN A 66 -18.04 -14.73 -1.54
CA ASN A 66 -18.58 -15.08 -0.24
C ASN A 66 -18.15 -16.48 0.20
N MET A 67 -18.10 -17.45 -0.71
CA MET A 67 -17.56 -18.78 -0.42
C MET A 67 -16.08 -18.71 -0.02
N LEU A 68 -15.27 -17.93 -0.74
CA LEU A 68 -13.86 -17.73 -0.40
C LEU A 68 -13.70 -17.06 0.97
N ALA A 69 -14.48 -16.02 1.26
CA ALA A 69 -14.46 -15.35 2.56
C ALA A 69 -14.81 -16.31 3.72
N GLN A 70 -15.80 -17.19 3.53
CA GLN A 70 -16.16 -18.21 4.51
C GLN A 70 -15.05 -19.26 4.71
N LEU A 71 -14.39 -19.69 3.63
CA LEU A 71 -13.25 -20.62 3.72
C LEU A 71 -12.08 -20.00 4.49
N LEU A 72 -11.73 -18.74 4.20
CA LEU A 72 -10.70 -18.02 4.95
C LEU A 72 -11.07 -17.92 6.43
N LEU A 73 -12.32 -17.56 6.73
CA LEU A 73 -12.80 -17.48 8.11
C LEU A 73 -12.72 -18.82 8.84
N ALA A 74 -13.08 -19.92 8.17
CA ALA A 74 -12.98 -21.27 8.72
C ALA A 74 -11.53 -21.67 9.06
N THR A 75 -10.53 -21.08 8.40
CA THR A 75 -9.10 -21.24 8.70
C THR A 75 -8.56 -20.25 9.73
N GLY A 76 -9.41 -19.42 10.34
CA GLY A 76 -9.01 -18.40 11.32
C GLY A 76 -8.62 -17.05 10.72
N LEU A 77 -8.77 -16.85 9.40
CA LEU A 77 -8.49 -15.59 8.74
C LEU A 77 -9.80 -14.83 8.53
N ARG A 78 -10.04 -13.78 9.32
CA ARG A 78 -11.23 -12.94 9.12
C ARG A 78 -11.21 -12.32 7.74
N CYS A 79 -12.35 -12.41 7.05
CA CYS A 79 -12.50 -11.93 5.69
C CYS A 79 -13.86 -11.26 5.47
N GLU A 80 -13.87 -10.06 4.89
CA GLU A 80 -15.09 -9.33 4.50
C GLU A 80 -15.08 -9.04 2.98
N VAL A 81 -16.23 -9.17 2.33
CA VAL A 81 -16.40 -8.78 0.93
C VAL A 81 -16.88 -7.32 0.86
N LEU A 82 -16.14 -6.48 0.13
CA LEU A 82 -16.39 -5.06 -0.04
C LEU A 82 -16.85 -4.72 -1.45
N GLU A 83 -17.60 -3.64 -1.55
CA GLU A 83 -17.82 -2.94 -2.81
C GLU A 83 -16.51 -2.38 -3.37
N ARG A 84 -16.42 -2.28 -4.71
CA ARG A 84 -15.20 -1.85 -5.42
C ARG A 84 -14.71 -0.48 -4.93
N ASN A 85 -15.61 0.48 -4.79
CA ASN A 85 -15.28 1.85 -4.39
C ASN A 85 -14.72 1.90 -2.96
N LYS A 86 -15.28 1.12 -2.03
CA LYS A 86 -14.81 1.00 -0.64
C LYS A 86 -13.42 0.35 -0.60
N MET A 87 -13.18 -0.68 -1.41
CA MET A 87 -11.86 -1.28 -1.58
C MET A 87 -10.85 -0.28 -2.16
N GLN A 88 -11.21 0.45 -3.22
CA GLN A 88 -10.32 1.45 -3.82
C GLN A 88 -9.96 2.56 -2.82
N ALA A 89 -10.93 3.07 -2.06
CA ALA A 89 -10.67 4.06 -1.02
C ALA A 89 -9.72 3.52 0.06
N MET A 90 -9.91 2.28 0.50
CA MET A 90 -9.02 1.63 1.46
C MET A 90 -7.59 1.45 0.92
N LEU A 91 -7.45 0.91 -0.29
CA LEU A 91 -6.15 0.70 -0.93
C LEU A 91 -5.43 2.03 -1.13
N TRP A 92 -6.15 3.07 -1.55
CA TRP A 92 -5.58 4.40 -1.73
C TRP A 92 -5.17 5.02 -0.40
N ARG A 93 -5.95 4.87 0.66
CA ARG A 93 -5.56 5.35 2.00
C ARG A 93 -4.28 4.64 2.48
N LYS A 94 -4.18 3.32 2.31
CA LYS A 94 -2.96 2.56 2.61
C LYS A 94 -1.76 3.02 1.76
N LEU A 95 -1.99 3.28 0.48
CA LEU A 95 -0.99 3.81 -0.44
C LEU A 95 -0.43 5.15 0.07
N ILE A 96 -1.31 6.08 0.48
CA ILE A 96 -0.91 7.39 1.01
C ILE A 96 -0.09 7.23 2.30
N VAL A 97 -0.54 6.39 3.24
CA VAL A 97 0.20 6.12 4.49
C VAL A 97 1.61 5.63 4.17
N ASN A 98 1.75 4.63 3.30
CA ASN A 98 3.04 4.08 2.93
C ASN A 98 3.91 5.10 2.16
N ALA A 99 3.32 5.90 1.28
CA ALA A 99 4.04 6.92 0.51
C ALA A 99 4.57 8.05 1.41
N ALA A 100 3.84 8.38 2.48
CA ALA A 100 4.23 9.41 3.44
C ALA A 100 5.28 8.91 4.44
N ILE A 101 5.20 7.66 4.89
CA ILE A 101 6.07 7.12 5.94
C ILE A 101 7.32 6.44 5.35
N ASN A 102 7.16 5.51 4.41
CA ASN A 102 8.24 4.58 4.04
C ASN A 102 9.44 5.28 3.38
N PRO A 103 9.27 6.19 2.40
CA PRO A 103 10.39 6.92 1.83
C PRO A 103 11.11 7.80 2.84
N LEU A 104 10.36 8.53 3.69
CA LEU A 104 10.96 9.41 4.70
C LEU A 104 11.76 8.62 5.74
N ALA A 105 11.20 7.53 6.28
CA ALA A 105 11.90 6.67 7.22
C ALA A 105 13.18 6.06 6.60
N SER A 106 13.10 5.67 5.32
CA SER A 106 14.23 5.11 4.57
C SER A 106 15.35 6.13 4.32
N LEU A 107 15.00 7.38 4.00
CA LEU A 107 15.96 8.46 3.80
C LEU A 107 16.67 8.84 5.10
N LEU A 108 15.92 8.88 6.20
CA LEU A 108 16.44 9.18 7.54
C LEU A 108 17.23 8.02 8.17
N ASP A 109 17.19 6.82 7.57
CA ASP A 109 17.75 5.57 8.12
C ASP A 109 17.32 5.29 9.55
N ALA A 110 16.11 5.74 9.88
CA ALA A 110 15.58 5.66 11.22
C ALA A 110 14.43 4.65 11.23
N PRO A 111 14.27 3.85 12.31
CA PRO A 111 12.98 3.22 12.56
C PRO A 111 11.90 4.31 12.65
N ASN A 112 10.62 3.93 12.54
CA ASN A 112 9.50 4.88 12.64
C ASN A 112 9.46 5.69 13.96
N LYS A 113 10.39 5.44 14.89
CA LYS A 113 10.35 5.78 16.32
C LYS A 113 10.63 7.24 16.59
N ALA A 114 9.71 7.83 17.36
CA ALA A 114 9.84 9.07 18.16
C ALA A 114 11.02 9.05 19.16
N SER A 115 12.23 9.07 18.65
CA SER A 115 13.37 9.78 19.25
C SER A 115 13.68 10.99 18.37
N SER A 116 14.55 11.90 18.80
CA SER A 116 15.05 13.00 17.96
C SER A 116 15.40 12.48 16.56
N GLY A 117 14.59 12.78 15.53
CA GLY A 117 14.78 12.30 14.15
C GLY A 117 13.73 11.35 13.55
N SER A 118 12.60 11.09 14.22
CA SER A 118 11.47 10.32 13.63
C SER A 118 10.62 11.13 12.64
N VAL A 119 9.92 10.41 11.74
CA VAL A 119 8.90 10.99 10.84
C VAL A 119 7.80 11.74 11.61
N ALA A 120 7.53 11.37 12.87
CA ALA A 120 6.49 11.98 13.69
C ALA A 120 7.00 13.03 14.71
N SER A 121 8.31 13.27 14.79
CA SER A 121 8.91 14.06 15.90
C SER A 121 9.50 15.39 15.47
N SER A 122 9.49 15.72 14.17
CA SER A 122 10.00 17.00 13.67
C SER A 122 8.96 17.72 12.82
N GLU A 123 8.95 19.05 12.90
CA GLU A 123 8.10 19.88 12.05
C GLU A 123 8.44 19.68 10.56
N GLY A 124 9.71 19.43 10.24
CA GLY A 124 10.15 19.12 8.89
C GLY A 124 9.50 17.84 8.35
N SER A 125 9.49 16.75 9.13
CA SER A 125 8.85 15.50 8.73
C SER A 125 7.33 15.66 8.60
N ARG A 126 6.69 16.39 9.52
CA ARG A 126 5.26 16.72 9.42
C ARG A 126 4.95 17.49 8.13
N HIS A 127 5.79 18.47 7.78
CA HIS A 127 5.63 19.22 6.55
C HIS A 127 5.78 18.33 5.31
N CYS A 128 6.78 17.44 5.28
CA CYS A 128 6.92 16.46 4.20
C CYS A 128 5.68 15.56 4.06
N VAL A 129 5.14 15.04 5.16
CA VAL A 129 3.92 14.24 5.17
C VAL A 129 2.75 15.03 4.58
N GLN A 130 2.57 16.29 5.00
CA GLN A 130 1.51 17.16 4.46
C GLN A 130 1.61 17.32 2.94
N MET A 131 2.80 17.59 2.41
CA MET A 131 3.00 17.74 0.96
C MET A 131 2.71 16.44 0.20
N VAL A 132 3.16 15.30 0.71
CA VAL A 132 2.88 13.99 0.12
C VAL A 132 1.38 13.70 0.08
N VAL A 133 0.69 13.91 1.21
CA VAL A 133 -0.75 13.69 1.33
C VAL A 133 -1.54 14.61 0.40
N GLN A 134 -1.16 15.89 0.33
CA GLN A 134 -1.81 16.86 -0.55
C GLN A 134 -1.78 16.42 -2.02
N GLU A 135 -0.60 16.05 -2.52
CA GLU A 135 -0.43 15.57 -3.90
C GLU A 135 -1.23 14.28 -4.14
N ALA A 136 -1.19 13.35 -3.19
CA ALA A 136 -1.85 12.06 -3.35
C ALA A 136 -3.39 12.17 -3.29
N LEU A 137 -3.94 13.09 -2.48
CA LEU A 137 -5.38 13.40 -2.46
C LEU A 137 -5.82 14.11 -3.74
N ALA A 138 -4.99 15.00 -4.29
CA ALA A 138 -5.28 15.64 -5.57
C ALA A 138 -5.34 14.62 -6.71
N VAL A 139 -4.43 13.65 -6.74
CA VAL A 139 -4.49 12.52 -7.67
C VAL A 139 -5.72 11.66 -7.42
N ALA A 140 -6.03 11.32 -6.17
CA ALA A 140 -7.22 10.54 -5.81
C ALA A 140 -8.51 11.16 -6.36
N LYS A 141 -8.63 12.49 -6.21
CA LYS A 141 -9.77 13.27 -6.71
C LYS A 141 -9.91 13.17 -8.23
N SER A 142 -8.81 13.30 -8.97
CA SER A 142 -8.80 13.13 -10.42
C SER A 142 -9.09 11.69 -10.88
N GLU A 143 -8.77 10.70 -10.05
CA GLU A 143 -9.11 9.28 -10.27
C GLU A 143 -10.50 8.90 -9.78
N GLN A 144 -11.27 9.85 -9.22
CA GLN A 144 -12.60 9.62 -8.64
C GLN A 144 -12.62 8.56 -7.52
N ILE A 145 -11.51 8.46 -6.77
CA ILE A 145 -11.41 7.56 -5.62
C ILE A 145 -12.01 8.25 -4.40
N PRO A 146 -13.03 7.68 -3.74
CA PRO A 146 -13.76 8.33 -2.65
C PRO A 146 -13.00 8.25 -1.33
N VAL A 147 -11.92 9.03 -1.21
CA VAL A 147 -11.18 9.21 0.05
C VAL A 147 -11.95 10.20 0.91
N ASN A 148 -12.87 9.70 1.72
CA ASN A 148 -13.79 10.50 2.54
C ASN A 148 -13.14 10.97 3.85
N CYS A 149 -12.06 11.74 3.76
CA CYS A 149 -11.45 12.43 4.90
C CYS A 149 -10.80 13.74 4.45
N SER A 150 -10.72 14.70 5.36
CA SER A 150 -9.94 15.92 5.15
C SER A 150 -8.43 15.60 5.10
N GLN A 151 -7.67 16.51 4.50
CA GLN A 151 -6.21 16.41 4.49
C GLN A 151 -5.63 16.42 5.91
N SER A 152 -6.16 17.25 6.82
CA SER A 152 -5.70 17.33 8.20
C SER A 152 -5.95 16.03 8.95
N GLU A 153 -7.16 15.46 8.86
CA GLU A 153 -7.48 14.18 9.49
C GLU A 153 -6.53 13.08 9.01
N LEU A 154 -6.28 13.00 7.70
CA LEU A 154 -5.40 11.98 7.15
C LEU A 154 -3.94 12.16 7.57
N VAL A 155 -3.46 13.40 7.66
CA VAL A 155 -2.11 13.70 8.17
C VAL A 155 -2.00 13.29 9.63
N ASP A 156 -2.98 13.63 10.46
CA ASP A 156 -2.97 13.30 11.88
C ASP A 156 -3.02 11.78 12.10
N ASP A 157 -3.86 11.07 11.32
CA ASP A 157 -3.92 9.61 11.30
C ASP A 157 -2.58 8.98 10.91
N ILE A 158 -1.90 9.50 9.88
CA ILE A 158 -0.59 9.01 9.42
C ILE A 158 0.47 9.22 10.49
N LEU A 159 0.49 10.39 11.13
CA LEU A 159 1.42 10.69 12.20
C LEU A 159 1.15 9.81 13.42
N GLU A 160 -0.11 9.49 13.71
CA GLU A 160 -0.47 8.53 14.76
C GLU A 160 0.02 7.12 14.42
N VAL A 161 -0.20 6.65 13.19
CA VAL A 161 0.34 5.38 12.72
C VAL A 161 1.87 5.34 12.87
N ALA A 162 2.56 6.41 12.48
CA ALA A 162 4.01 6.50 12.63
C ALA A 162 4.45 6.42 14.10
N ARG A 163 3.74 7.10 15.02
CA ARG A 163 3.98 7.00 16.48
C ARG A 163 3.75 5.59 17.02
N ASN A 164 2.62 4.98 16.67
CA ASN A 164 2.21 3.66 17.19
C ASN A 164 3.03 2.51 16.62
N THR A 165 3.54 2.66 15.39
CA THR A 165 4.44 1.69 14.75
C THR A 165 5.91 2.01 14.96
N GLY A 166 6.24 2.95 15.85
CA GLY A 166 7.55 3.58 15.98
C GLY A 166 8.72 2.61 16.11
N ASN A 167 8.59 1.51 16.86
CA ASN A 167 9.68 0.55 17.01
C ASN A 167 9.93 -0.31 15.75
N ASN A 168 9.08 -0.21 14.72
CA ASN A 168 9.18 -1.03 13.53
C ASN A 168 10.07 -0.35 12.47
N VAL A 169 10.95 -1.14 11.87
CA VAL A 169 11.60 -0.80 10.61
C VAL A 169 10.58 -1.00 9.49
N CYS A 170 10.34 0.02 8.66
CA CYS A 170 9.42 -0.13 7.54
C CYS A 170 9.99 -1.11 6.49
N SER A 171 9.11 -1.75 5.72
CA SER A 171 9.47 -2.72 4.68
C SER A 171 10.53 -2.19 3.73
N MET A 172 10.34 -0.97 3.23
CA MET A 172 11.25 -0.30 2.31
C MET A 172 12.67 -0.15 2.87
N LEU A 173 12.82 0.28 4.13
CA LEU A 173 14.13 0.39 4.77
C LEU A 173 14.75 -1.00 5.01
N ALA A 174 13.94 -1.99 5.38
CA ALA A 174 14.40 -3.37 5.53
C ALA A 174 14.88 -3.99 4.19
N ASP A 175 14.27 -3.60 3.07
CA ASP A 175 14.67 -4.05 1.73
C ASP A 175 15.96 -3.37 1.30
N LEU A 176 16.09 -2.05 1.50
CA LEU A 176 17.33 -1.30 1.26
C LEU A 176 18.51 -1.89 2.07
N ARG A 177 18.29 -2.19 3.34
CA ARG A 177 19.31 -2.81 4.23
C ARG A 177 19.75 -4.19 3.77
N ARG A 178 18.86 -4.93 3.11
CA ARG A 178 19.15 -6.25 2.51
C ARG A 178 19.64 -6.16 1.06
N GLY A 179 19.79 -4.95 0.51
CA GLY A 179 20.17 -4.75 -0.89
C GLY A 179 19.13 -5.25 -1.89
N SER A 180 17.87 -5.38 -1.48
CA SER A 180 16.75 -5.81 -2.32
C SER A 180 16.05 -4.62 -2.97
N LYS A 181 15.36 -4.87 -4.10
CA LYS A 181 14.46 -3.86 -4.68
C LYS A 181 13.31 -3.57 -3.73
N THR A 182 12.95 -2.30 -3.61
CA THR A 182 11.84 -1.85 -2.79
C THR A 182 10.53 -1.81 -3.58
N GLU A 183 9.43 -1.58 -2.85
CA GLU A 183 8.09 -1.34 -3.40
C GLU A 183 7.83 0.12 -3.83
N ILE A 184 8.86 0.97 -3.96
CA ILE A 184 8.69 2.42 -4.22
C ILE A 184 7.89 2.73 -5.50
N ASP A 185 8.09 1.94 -6.57
CA ASP A 185 7.35 2.11 -7.83
C ASP A 185 5.86 1.80 -7.68
N ALA A 186 5.52 0.78 -6.87
CA ALA A 186 4.14 0.40 -6.61
C ALA A 186 3.44 1.39 -5.66
N ILE A 187 4.20 2.03 -4.76
CA ILE A 187 3.67 3.00 -3.80
C ILE A 187 3.68 4.41 -4.36
N THR A 188 4.84 5.07 -4.33
CA THR A 188 5.00 6.47 -4.72
C THR A 188 4.95 6.62 -6.24
N GLY A 189 5.47 5.64 -6.98
CA GLY A 189 5.37 5.61 -8.44
C GLY A 189 3.93 5.55 -8.93
N ARG A 190 3.01 4.89 -8.20
CA ARG A 190 1.57 4.91 -8.52
C ARG A 190 1.01 6.33 -8.39
N ILE A 191 1.32 7.07 -7.35
CA ILE A 191 0.88 8.48 -7.22
C ILE A 191 1.41 9.32 -8.39
N VAL A 192 2.72 9.25 -8.66
CA VAL A 192 3.37 10.02 -9.74
C VAL A 192 2.80 9.68 -11.11
N ALA A 193 2.58 8.40 -11.40
CA ALA A 193 1.96 7.99 -12.66
C ALA A 193 0.51 8.45 -12.79
N GLY A 194 -0.23 8.55 -11.67
CA GLY A 194 -1.57 9.14 -11.64
C GLY A 194 -1.52 10.63 -11.94
N GLY A 195 -0.59 11.35 -11.29
CA GLY A 195 -0.34 12.76 -11.54
C GLY A 195 -0.08 13.07 -13.01
N LYS A 196 0.85 12.32 -13.63
CA LYS A 196 1.15 12.43 -15.07
C LYS A 196 -0.08 12.19 -15.97
N ARG A 197 -0.89 11.16 -15.69
CA ARG A 197 -2.09 10.84 -16.48
C ARG A 197 -3.15 11.93 -16.43
N HIS A 198 -3.29 12.61 -15.30
CA HIS A 198 -4.35 13.58 -15.07
C HIS A 198 -3.86 15.04 -15.08
N GLY A 199 -2.60 15.30 -15.42
CA GLY A 199 -2.02 16.64 -15.38
C GLY A 199 -1.95 17.25 -13.96
N VAL A 200 -1.93 16.42 -12.93
CA VAL A 200 -1.82 16.86 -11.52
C VAL A 200 -0.34 16.85 -11.13
N PRO A 201 0.24 17.98 -10.70
CA PRO A 201 1.62 18.04 -10.24
C PRO A 201 1.85 17.16 -9.00
N THR A 202 2.90 16.34 -9.03
CA THR A 202 3.34 15.52 -7.90
C THR A 202 4.85 15.68 -7.62
N PRO A 203 5.36 16.91 -7.43
CA PRO A 203 6.79 17.16 -7.31
C PRO A 203 7.43 16.48 -6.09
N THR A 204 6.77 16.48 -4.95
CA THR A 204 7.27 15.86 -3.70
C THR A 204 7.35 14.36 -3.85
N ASN A 205 6.27 13.72 -4.30
CA ASN A 205 6.26 12.28 -4.56
C ASN A 205 7.28 11.92 -5.65
N GLY A 206 7.43 12.75 -6.68
CA GLY A 206 8.43 12.57 -7.74
C GLY A 206 9.87 12.61 -7.22
N LEU A 207 10.17 13.53 -6.32
CA LEU A 207 11.46 13.64 -5.66
C LEU A 207 11.73 12.41 -4.78
N LEU A 208 10.79 12.05 -3.90
CA LEU A 208 10.94 10.89 -3.01
C LEU A 208 11.12 9.58 -3.79
N LEU A 209 10.38 9.39 -4.88
CA LEU A 209 10.55 8.25 -5.78
C LEU A 209 11.98 8.18 -6.32
N SER A 210 12.54 9.32 -6.76
CA SER A 210 13.88 9.37 -7.35
C SER A 210 14.97 9.13 -6.31
N LEU A 211 14.82 9.68 -5.11
CA LEU A 211 15.79 9.51 -4.03
C LEU A 211 15.88 8.06 -3.54
N ILE A 212 14.74 7.37 -3.39
CA ILE A 212 14.74 5.96 -2.98
C ILE A 212 15.37 5.09 -4.06
N LYS A 213 15.08 5.35 -5.35
CA LYS A 213 15.75 4.63 -6.45
C LYS A 213 17.26 4.84 -6.45
N ALA A 214 17.72 6.06 -6.19
CA ALA A 214 19.15 6.32 -6.03
C ALA A 214 19.75 5.51 -4.87
N LEU A 215 19.05 5.37 -3.73
CA LEU A 215 19.50 4.53 -2.62
C LEU A 215 19.53 3.03 -2.96
N GLU A 216 18.60 2.54 -3.79
CA GLU A 216 18.60 1.15 -4.28
C GLU A 216 19.85 0.86 -5.12
N GLU A 217 20.28 1.81 -5.96
CA GLU A 217 21.43 1.70 -6.85
C GLU A 217 22.76 1.85 -6.10
N ASP A 218 22.84 2.84 -5.22
CA ASP A 218 24.04 3.20 -4.46
C ASP A 218 24.40 2.15 -3.40
N GLY A 219 23.40 1.57 -2.72
CA GLY A 219 23.59 0.49 -1.75
C GLY A 219 24.23 0.92 -0.42
N THR A 220 24.40 2.22 -0.15
CA THR A 220 24.94 2.75 1.13
C THR A 220 24.14 2.35 2.36
N ARG A 221 22.89 1.93 2.18
CA ARG A 221 22.02 1.46 3.28
C ARG A 221 22.19 0.00 3.61
N ARG A 222 22.98 -0.77 2.86
CA ARG A 222 23.19 -2.21 3.13
C ARG A 222 23.89 -2.39 4.46
N ILE A 223 23.39 -3.32 5.28
CA ILE A 223 24.02 -3.74 6.53
C ILE A 223 24.58 -5.15 6.30
N GLU A 224 25.88 -5.32 6.53
CA GLU A 224 26.59 -6.60 6.48
C GLU A 224 26.22 -7.52 7.65
#